data_AF-A0A2E4MQV5-F1
#
_entry.id   AF-A0A2E4MQV5-F1
#
_cell.length_a   1.000
_cell.length_b   1.000
_cell.length_c   1.000
_cell.angle_alpha   90.00
_cell.angle_beta   90.00
_cell.angle_gamma   90.00
#
_symmetry.space_group_name_H-M   'P 1'
#
loop_
_entity.id
_entity.type
_entity.pdbx_description
1 polymer ?
#
loop_
_entity_poly.entity_id
_entity_poly.type
_entity_poly.pdbx_seq_one_letter_code
_entity_poly.pdbx_strand_id
1 'polypeptide(L)' 'MAGLGWQQWSTGDTVSASNFQGFLQDQIIQVYATTTARDTANPSPSHGQWAFVTADDTLYYRSSS' A
#
# COMPACT_ATOMS: atom_id res chain seq x y z
N MET A 1 -5.96 -6.49 0.09
CA MET A 1 -6.75 -5.73 -0.89
C MET A 1 -5.94 -4.47 -1.20
N ALA A 2 -5.90 -4.00 -2.44
CA ALA A 2 -5.10 -2.83 -2.81
C ALA A 2 -5.78 -1.57 -2.26
N GLY A 3 -5.04 -0.72 -1.53
CA GLY A 3 -5.61 0.50 -0.96
C GLY A 3 -6.17 1.44 -2.03
N LEU A 4 -7.20 2.20 -1.67
CA LEU A 4 -8.03 3.02 -2.57
C LEU A 4 -7.37 4.33 -3.05
N GLY A 5 -6.11 4.58 -2.67
CA GLY A 5 -5.34 5.77 -3.07
C GLY A 5 -5.32 6.85 -1.98
N TRP A 6 -5.21 8.11 -2.38
CA TRP A 6 -5.18 9.25 -1.47
C TRP A 6 -6.53 9.97 -1.46
N GLN A 7 -6.97 10.37 -0.26
CA GLN A 7 -8.18 11.16 -0.05
C GLN A 7 -7.86 12.31 0.91
N GLN A 8 -8.30 13.52 0.57
CA GLN A 8 -8.26 14.65 1.49
C GLN A 8 -9.60 14.78 2.18
N TRP A 9 -9.60 14.68 3.50
CA TRP A 9 -10.79 14.92 4.32
C TRP A 9 -10.79 16.35 4.83
N SER A 10 -11.95 17.00 4.74
CA SER A 10 -12.22 18.29 5.37
C SER A 10 -12.76 18.09 6.77
N THR A 11 -12.66 19.12 7.62
CA THR A 11 -13.22 19.05 8.97
C THR A 11 -14.74 18.86 8.91
N GLY A 12 -15.23 17.80 9.55
CA GLY A 12 -16.65 17.44 9.57
C GLY A 12 -17.04 16.36 8.54
N ASP A 13 -16.12 15.94 7.66
CA ASP A 13 -16.38 14.83 6.74
C ASP A 13 -16.51 13.50 7.49
N THR A 14 -17.48 12.69 7.09
CA THR A 14 -17.68 11.35 7.65
C THR A 14 -16.80 10.33 6.93
N VAL A 15 -15.99 9.60 7.68
CA VAL A 15 -15.19 8.48 7.18
C VAL A 15 -16.00 7.20 7.31
N SER A 16 -16.39 6.60 6.18
CA SER A 16 -17.07 5.30 6.16
C SER A 16 -16.10 4.16 6.47
N ALA A 17 -16.64 3.00 6.88
CA ALA A 17 -15.83 1.80 7.09
C ALA A 17 -15.04 1.38 5.82
N SER A 18 -15.63 1.54 4.64
CA SER A 18 -14.96 1.30 3.35
C SER A 18 -13.82 2.30 3.10
N ASN A 19 -14.04 3.57 3.44
CA ASN A 19 -13.01 4.59 3.27
C ASN A 19 -11.85 4.37 4.24
N PHE A 20 -12.15 3.94 5.47
CA PHE A 20 -11.13 3.62 6.46
C PHE A 20 -10.29 2.40 6.05
N GLN A 21 -10.93 1.29 5.64
CA GLN A 21 -10.20 0.12 5.21
C GLN A 21 -9.32 0.43 4.00
N GLY A 22 -9.87 1.14 3.01
CA GLY A 22 -9.21 1.34 1.73
C GLY A 22 -8.23 2.50 1.67
N PHE A 23 -8.55 3.66 2.24
CA PHE A 23 -7.70 4.87 2.16
C PHE A 23 -6.74 5.01 3.36
N LEU A 24 -6.94 4.26 4.44
CA LEU A 24 -6.13 4.39 5.66
C LEU A 24 -5.46 3.07 6.05
N GLN A 25 -6.21 1.98 6.24
CA GLN A 25 -5.65 0.71 6.72
C GLN A 25 -4.80 -0.02 5.66
N ASP A 26 -5.30 -0.14 4.42
CA ASP A 26 -4.60 -0.83 3.33
C ASP A 26 -3.49 0.05 2.67
N GLN A 27 -3.27 1.27 3.17
CA GLN A 27 -2.39 2.29 2.56
C GLN A 27 -1.04 2.48 3.26
N ILE A 28 -0.78 1.88 4.44
CA ILE A 28 0.47 2.16 5.20
C ILE A 28 1.66 1.31 4.72
N ILE A 29 1.46 0.02 4.46
CA ILE A 29 2.47 -0.87 3.83
C ILE A 29 1.72 -1.87 2.95
N GLN A 30 2.07 -1.91 1.66
CA GLN A 30 1.44 -2.83 0.72
C GLN A 30 1.90 -4.26 1.01
N VAL A 31 0.98 -5.19 1.27
CA VAL A 31 1.29 -6.60 1.57
C VAL A 31 0.99 -7.48 0.36
N TYR A 32 1.98 -8.28 -0.03
CA TYR A 32 1.91 -9.18 -1.17
C TYR A 32 2.22 -10.62 -0.78
N ALA A 33 1.59 -11.56 -1.48
CA ALA A 33 1.84 -12.99 -1.25
C ALA A 33 3.28 -13.37 -1.63
N THR A 34 3.77 -12.88 -2.77
CA THR A 34 5.11 -13.14 -3.32
C THR A 34 5.70 -11.88 -3.93
N THR A 35 7.02 -11.85 -4.11
CA THR A 35 7.72 -10.79 -4.85
C THR A 35 7.22 -10.67 -6.28
N THR A 36 6.95 -11.80 -6.96
CA THR A 36 6.33 -11.78 -8.30
C THR A 36 4.93 -11.15 -8.30
N ALA A 37 4.10 -11.44 -7.28
CA ALA A 37 2.79 -10.82 -7.14
C ALA A 37 2.90 -9.31 -6.88
N ARG A 38 3.88 -8.88 -6.08
CA ARG A 38 4.23 -7.46 -5.90
C ARG A 38 4.65 -6.83 -7.23
N ASP A 39 5.59 -7.43 -7.94
CA ASP A 39 6.16 -6.86 -9.17
C ASP A 39 5.12 -6.82 -10.30
N THR A 40 4.17 -7.76 -10.31
CA THR A 40 3.02 -7.74 -11.23
C THR A 40 2.01 -6.66 -10.87
N ALA A 41 1.71 -6.48 -9.57
CA ALA A 41 0.74 -5.50 -9.09
C ALA A 41 1.29 -4.06 -9.05
N ASN A 42 2.61 -3.90 -8.94
CA ASN A 42 3.32 -2.63 -8.89
C ASN A 42 4.67 -2.74 -9.64
N PRO A 43 4.68 -2.69 -10.99
CA PRO A 43 5.88 -2.87 -11.81
C PRO A 43 6.82 -1.65 -11.82
N SER A 44 6.42 -0.53 -11.22
CA SER A 44 7.21 0.70 -11.18
C SER A 44 7.04 1.44 -9.85
N PRO A 45 7.52 0.85 -8.73
CA PRO A 45 7.40 1.48 -7.42
C PRO A 45 8.21 2.77 -7.35
N SER A 46 7.62 3.82 -6.76
CA SER A 46 8.26 5.11 -6.52
C SER A 46 9.35 5.00 -5.46
N HIS A 47 10.36 5.87 -5.54
CA HIS A 47 11.39 5.97 -4.52
C HIS A 47 10.77 6.28 -3.14
N GLY A 48 11.22 5.60 -2.10
CA GLY A 48 10.68 5.77 -0.74
C GLY A 48 9.53 4.82 -0.39
N GLN A 49 9.01 4.04 -1.35
CA GLN A 49 7.90 3.13 -1.11
C GLN A 49 8.31 1.86 -0.35
N TRP A 50 7.42 1.41 0.52
CA TRP A 50 7.55 0.21 1.34
C TRP A 50 6.53 -0.86 0.92
N ALA A 51 6.98 -2.11 0.90
CA ALA A 51 6.12 -3.27 0.65
C ALA A 51 6.57 -4.47 1.48
N PHE A 52 5.64 -5.26 1.96
CA PHE A 52 5.91 -6.48 2.70
C PHE A 52 5.51 -7.71 1.86
N VAL A 53 6.36 -8.73 1.84
CA VAL A 53 6.06 -9.99 1.14
C VAL A 53 5.98 -11.12 2.14
N THR A 54 4.85 -11.81 2.19
CA THR A 54 4.57 -12.85 3.20
C THR A 54 5.28 -14.17 2.91
N ALA A 55 5.57 -14.51 1.65
CA ALA A 55 6.29 -15.74 1.30
C ALA A 55 7.72 -15.75 1.86
N ASP A 56 8.35 -14.59 1.93
CA ASP A 56 9.75 -14.43 2.34
C ASP A 56 9.89 -13.69 3.69
N ASP A 57 8.76 -13.35 4.34
CA ASP A 57 8.67 -12.56 5.57
C ASP A 57 9.55 -11.29 5.56
N THR A 58 9.61 -10.63 4.40
CA THR A 58 10.60 -9.58 4.12
C THR A 58 9.94 -8.23 3.83
N LEU A 59 10.46 -7.19 4.47
CA LEU A 59 10.12 -5.79 4.19
C LEU A 59 11.07 -5.22 3.13
N TYR A 60 10.49 -4.73 2.05
CA TYR A 60 11.18 -4.13 0.93
C TYR A 60 11.02 -2.61 0.96
N TYR A 61 12.15 -1.93 0.74
CA TYR A 61 12.22 -0.49 0.52
C TYR A 61 12.69 -0.23 -0.90
N ARG A 62 11.94 0.56 -1.66
CA ARG A 62 12.42 1.02 -2.97
C ARG A 62 13.39 2.19 -2.77
N SER A 63 14.69 1.91 -2.82
CA SER A 63 15.75 2.93 -2.94
C SER A 63 15.99 3.32 -4.40
N SER A 64 16.53 4.51 -4.63
CA SER A 64 17.09 4.95 -5.91
C SER A 64 18.59 4.71 -5.81
N SER A 65 19.19 4.09 -6.83
CA SER A 65 20.61 4.29 -7.09
C SER A 65 20.85 5.74 -7.46
#